data_AF-F3KJ33-F1
#
_entry.id   AF-F3KJ33-F1
#
_cell.length_a   1.000
_cell.length_b   1.000
_cell.length_c   1.000
_cell.angle_alpha   90.00
_cell.angle_beta   90.00
_cell.angle_gamma   90.00
#
_symmetry.space_group_name_H-M   'P 1'
#
loop_
_entity.id
_entity.type
_entity.pdbx_description
1 polymer ?
#
loop_
_entity_poly.entity_id
_entity_poly.type
_entity_poly.pdbx_seq_one_letter_code
_entity_poly.pdbx_strand_id
1 'polypeptide(L)'
;MISNHTIENSQILIPMAGLGIGINEIRLQTFVGSCVAICLYDKSKKICGMAHVMLPKNNTGKSTFGTKFEGKYADEAINTIIKKMKEIHPDLILQAKIVGGAKIFDCIDNNSTLNIGKRNISAIRLILKEKKFL
;
A
#
# COMPACT_ATOMS: atom_id res chain seq x y z
N MET A 1 -1.82 14.33 -41.88
CA MET A 1 -0.90 14.15 -40.73
C MET A 1 -1.74 14.04 -39.49
N ILE A 2 -1.92 12.82 -38.99
CA ILE A 2 -2.79 12.54 -37.83
C ILE A 2 -1.92 12.78 -36.60
N SER A 3 -2.27 13.80 -35.82
CA SER A 3 -1.62 14.13 -34.56
C SER A 3 -1.81 12.99 -33.56
N ASN A 4 -0.72 12.27 -33.30
CA ASN A 4 -0.60 11.32 -32.19
C ASN A 4 -0.76 12.08 -30.86
N HIS A 5 -2.00 12.18 -30.38
CA HIS A 5 -2.25 12.47 -28.97
C HIS A 5 -1.88 11.23 -28.16
N THR A 6 -0.63 11.18 -27.72
CA THR A 6 -0.11 10.22 -26.75
C THR A 6 -0.95 10.31 -25.47
N ILE A 7 -1.45 9.16 -25.01
CA ILE A 7 -2.24 8.99 -23.79
C ILE A 7 -1.38 9.41 -22.59
N GLU A 8 -1.51 10.64 -22.11
CA GLU A 8 -0.54 11.23 -21.16
C GLU A 8 -0.91 11.15 -19.67
N ASN A 9 -2.08 10.59 -19.27
CA ASN A 9 -2.43 10.55 -17.85
C ASN A 9 -3.09 9.24 -17.38
N SER A 10 -2.32 8.16 -17.37
CA SER A 10 -2.68 6.91 -16.68
C SER A 10 -2.00 6.79 -15.32
N GLN A 11 -1.99 7.88 -14.52
CA GLN A 11 -1.34 7.90 -13.21
C GLN A 11 -2.30 8.31 -12.10
N ILE A 12 -2.31 7.55 -11.00
CA ILE A 12 -3.12 7.82 -9.81
C ILE A 12 -2.19 8.02 -8.62
N LEU A 13 -2.24 9.21 -8.01
CA LEU A 13 -1.54 9.50 -6.77
C LEU A 13 -2.31 8.90 -5.58
N ILE A 14 -1.64 8.07 -4.80
CA ILE A 14 -2.16 7.51 -3.55
C ILE A 14 -1.73 8.42 -2.40
N PRO A 15 -2.68 9.16 -1.77
CA PRO A 15 -2.37 10.04 -0.66
C PRO A 15 -2.02 9.23 0.59
N MET A 16 -1.50 9.90 1.62
CA MET A 16 -1.27 9.29 2.93
C MET A 16 -2.58 8.71 3.48
N ALA A 17 -2.51 7.50 4.06
CA ALA A 17 -3.68 6.71 4.48
C ALA A 17 -4.65 6.33 3.35
N GLY A 18 -4.32 6.63 2.10
CA GLY A 18 -5.10 6.24 0.93
C GLY A 18 -4.72 4.85 0.42
N LEU A 19 -5.58 4.34 -0.46
CA LEU A 19 -5.43 3.07 -1.17
C LEU A 19 -5.99 3.24 -2.58
N GLY A 20 -5.39 2.59 -3.56
CA GLY A 20 -5.91 2.54 -4.93
C GLY A 20 -5.64 1.21 -5.62
N ILE A 21 -6.45 0.91 -6.63
CA ILE A 21 -6.31 -0.25 -7.52
C ILE A 21 -6.10 0.26 -8.93
N GLY A 22 -5.19 -0.34 -9.67
CA GLY A 22 -4.90 -0.03 -11.08
C GLY A 22 -4.99 -1.27 -11.95
N ILE A 23 -5.49 -1.10 -13.16
CA ILE A 23 -5.65 -2.18 -14.16
C ILE A 23 -4.95 -1.73 -15.45
N ASN A 24 -4.28 -2.66 -16.13
CA ASN A 24 -3.55 -2.43 -17.39
C ASN A 24 -2.46 -1.34 -17.23
N GLU A 25 -2.58 -0.24 -17.98
CA GLU A 25 -1.55 0.82 -18.07
C GLU A 25 -1.63 1.86 -16.92
N ILE A 26 -2.53 1.65 -15.94
CA ILE A 26 -2.63 2.52 -14.76
C ILE A 26 -1.41 2.35 -13.85
N ARG A 27 -0.76 3.47 -13.55
CA ARG A 27 0.36 3.59 -12.62
C ARG A 27 -0.12 4.18 -11.30
N LEU A 28 0.06 3.45 -10.21
CA LEU A 28 -0.14 3.97 -8.87
C LEU A 28 1.17 4.57 -8.38
N GLN A 29 1.13 5.79 -7.84
CA GLN A 29 2.31 6.48 -7.31
C GLN A 29 2.03 6.99 -5.91
N THR A 30 3.04 6.96 -5.05
CA THR A 30 3.05 7.68 -3.79
C THR A 30 4.48 8.07 -3.43
N PHE A 31 4.64 9.01 -2.50
CA PHE A 31 5.92 9.29 -1.87
C PHE A 31 6.02 8.50 -0.56
N VAL A 32 7.23 8.19 -0.11
CA VAL A 32 7.44 7.48 1.16
C VAL A 32 8.57 8.10 1.97
N GLY A 33 8.42 8.03 3.29
CA GLY A 33 9.39 8.45 4.29
C GLY A 33 9.40 7.42 5.42
N SER A 34 9.00 7.82 6.63
CA SER A 34 8.74 6.88 7.73
C SER A 34 7.49 6.01 7.51
N CYS A 35 6.53 6.48 6.71
CA CYS A 35 5.41 5.69 6.22
C CYS A 35 5.88 4.62 5.22
N VAL A 36 5.03 3.62 4.96
CA VAL A 36 5.35 2.49 4.08
C VAL A 36 4.30 2.37 2.99
N ALA A 37 4.74 2.33 1.74
CA ALA A 37 3.88 1.92 0.64
C ALA A 37 3.91 0.40 0.49
N ILE A 38 2.73 -0.21 0.41
CA ILE A 38 2.56 -1.64 0.12
C ILE A 38 1.96 -1.76 -1.27
N CYS A 39 2.59 -2.56 -2.12
CA CYS A 39 2.17 -2.80 -3.49
C CYS A 39 1.88 -4.29 -3.66
N LEU A 40 0.69 -4.64 -4.11
CA LEU A 40 0.32 -5.98 -4.56
C LEU A 40 0.15 -5.96 -6.08
N TYR A 41 0.62 -7.00 -6.77
CA TYR A 41 0.57 -7.06 -8.22
C TYR A 41 0.39 -8.48 -8.74
N ASP A 42 -0.53 -8.65 -9.70
CA ASP A 42 -0.58 -9.82 -10.56
C ASP A 42 -0.04 -9.45 -11.95
N LYS A 43 1.06 -10.10 -12.33
CA LYS A 43 1.74 -9.86 -13.61
C LYS A 43 0.94 -10.36 -14.81
N SER A 44 0.22 -11.47 -14.67
CA SER A 44 -0.53 -12.09 -15.76
C SER A 44 -1.78 -11.28 -16.12
N LYS A 45 -2.47 -10.78 -15.09
CA LYS A 45 -3.71 -10.00 -15.24
C LYS A 45 -3.47 -8.50 -15.35
N LYS A 46 -2.23 -8.04 -15.10
CA LYS A 46 -1.85 -6.62 -15.05
C LYS A 46 -2.75 -5.81 -14.10
N ILE A 47 -3.03 -6.37 -12.92
CA ILE A 47 -3.81 -5.71 -11.88
C ILE A 47 -2.89 -5.42 -10.70
N CYS A 48 -2.84 -4.18 -10.26
CA CYS A 48 -2.06 -3.72 -9.12
C CYS A 48 -2.95 -3.08 -8.05
N GLY A 49 -2.50 -3.14 -6.80
CA GLY A 49 -3.08 -2.38 -5.71
C GLY A 49 -1.97 -1.77 -4.86
N MET A 50 -2.19 -0.55 -4.37
CA MET A 50 -1.24 0.16 -3.53
C MET A 50 -1.95 0.79 -2.33
N ALA A 51 -1.35 0.72 -1.15
CA ALA A 51 -1.76 1.49 0.02
C ALA A 51 -0.58 2.24 0.63
N HIS A 52 -0.86 3.44 1.15
CA HIS A 52 0.09 4.24 1.90
C HIS A 52 -0.17 4.09 3.40
N VAL A 53 0.60 3.21 4.05
CA VAL A 53 0.45 2.85 5.46
C VAL A 53 1.15 3.85 6.36
N MET A 54 0.39 4.37 7.32
CA MET A 54 0.88 5.29 8.34
C MET A 54 1.15 4.57 9.66
N LEU A 55 0.35 3.57 10.00
CA LEU A 55 0.35 2.92 11.31
C LEU A 55 0.32 1.38 11.20
N PRO A 56 0.86 0.64 12.18
CA PRO A 56 1.05 -0.80 12.04
C PRO A 56 -0.23 -1.62 12.23
N LYS A 57 -1.20 -1.15 13.03
CA LYS A 57 -2.42 -1.89 13.36
C LYS A 57 -3.54 -0.95 13.79
N ASN A 58 -4.79 -1.27 13.46
CA ASN A 58 -5.94 -0.56 14.03
C ASN A 58 -6.35 -1.17 15.38
N ASN A 59 -6.23 -0.39 16.45
CA ASN A 59 -6.65 -0.77 17.81
C ASN A 59 -7.95 -0.08 18.26
N THR A 60 -8.63 0.65 17.37
CA THR A 60 -9.80 1.47 17.73
C THR A 60 -11.13 0.72 17.69
N GLY A 61 -11.14 -0.50 17.13
CA GLY A 61 -12.35 -1.29 16.90
C GLY A 61 -13.24 -0.76 15.77
N LYS A 62 -12.91 0.38 15.15
CA LYS A 62 -13.66 0.98 14.04
C LYS A 62 -12.93 0.73 12.73
N SER A 63 -13.54 -0.08 11.86
CA SER A 63 -13.00 -0.35 10.53
C SER A 63 -12.88 0.92 9.69
N THR A 64 -11.81 1.00 8.89
CA THR A 64 -11.57 2.03 7.88
C THR A 64 -12.05 1.64 6.49
N PHE A 65 -12.56 0.41 6.32
CA PHE A 65 -13.10 -0.08 5.05
C PHE A 65 -14.20 0.84 4.51
N GLY A 66 -14.14 1.18 3.21
CA GLY A 66 -15.08 2.10 2.56
C GLY A 66 -14.85 3.59 2.86
N THR A 67 -13.89 3.94 3.73
CA THR A 67 -13.56 5.34 4.04
C THR A 67 -12.41 5.84 3.18
N LYS A 68 -12.15 7.16 3.18
CA LYS A 68 -10.95 7.73 2.54
C LYS A 68 -9.62 7.33 3.20
N PHE A 69 -9.66 6.61 4.32
CA PHE A 69 -8.49 6.24 5.14
C PHE A 69 -8.22 4.72 5.15
N GLU A 70 -8.70 3.98 4.15
CA GLU A 70 -8.52 2.52 4.03
C GLU A 70 -7.04 2.07 4.04
N GLY A 71 -6.12 2.94 3.64
CA GLY A 71 -4.69 2.65 3.65
C GLY A 71 -4.01 2.93 4.99
N LYS A 72 -4.70 3.48 5.99
CA LYS A 72 -4.07 4.02 7.21
C LYS A 72 -3.30 2.97 8.01
N TYR A 73 -3.87 1.79 8.18
CA TYR A 73 -3.34 0.72 9.04
C TYR A 73 -2.94 -0.50 8.22
N ALA A 74 -1.78 -1.10 8.51
CA ALA A 74 -1.24 -2.20 7.70
C ALA A 74 -2.17 -3.42 7.61
N ASP A 75 -2.77 -3.82 8.74
CA ASP A 75 -3.68 -4.96 8.86
C ASP A 75 -4.94 -4.79 8.01
N GLU A 76 -5.56 -3.62 8.06
CA GLU A 76 -6.75 -3.34 7.25
C GLU A 76 -6.42 -3.08 5.79
N ALA A 77 -5.35 -2.33 5.51
CA ALA A 77 -4.97 -1.94 4.16
C ALA A 77 -4.67 -3.17 3.28
N ILE A 78 -3.85 -4.11 3.77
CA ILE A 78 -3.49 -5.32 3.00
C ILE A 78 -4.73 -6.16 2.70
N ASN A 79 -5.58 -6.38 3.72
CA ASN A 79 -6.82 -7.13 3.54
C ASN A 79 -7.77 -6.42 2.55
N THR A 80 -7.86 -5.10 2.62
CA THR A 80 -8.70 -4.29 1.73
C THR A 80 -8.20 -4.33 0.29
N ILE A 81 -6.88 -4.20 0.05
CA ILE A 81 -6.32 -4.32 -1.31
C ILE A 81 -6.66 -5.69 -1.87
N ILE A 82 -6.35 -6.77 -1.14
CA ILE A 82 -6.58 -8.14 -1.62
C ILE A 82 -8.06 -8.35 -1.95
N LYS A 83 -8.97 -7.89 -1.07
CA LYS A 83 -10.40 -8.00 -1.28
C LYS A 83 -10.82 -7.27 -2.57
N LYS A 84 -10.48 -5.99 -2.72
CA LYS A 84 -10.83 -5.18 -3.90
C LYS A 84 -10.23 -5.73 -5.20
N MET A 85 -8.99 -6.22 -5.15
CA MET A 85 -8.38 -6.86 -6.32
C MET A 85 -9.11 -8.15 -6.69
N LYS A 86 -9.48 -8.98 -5.71
CA LYS A 86 -10.20 -10.24 -5.95
C LYS A 86 -11.64 -10.06 -6.40
N GLU A 87 -12.29 -8.95 -6.03
CA GLU A 87 -13.60 -8.55 -6.57
C GLU A 87 -13.52 -8.26 -8.08
N ILE A 88 -12.37 -7.78 -8.58
CA ILE A 88 -12.14 -7.58 -10.01
C ILE A 88 -11.82 -8.92 -10.69
N HIS A 89 -10.97 -9.74 -10.08
CA HIS A 89 -10.63 -11.06 -10.61
C HIS A 89 -10.31 -12.04 -9.46
N PRO A 90 -11.07 -13.13 -9.26
CA PRO A 90 -10.93 -13.98 -8.07
C PRO A 90 -9.61 -14.76 -8.01
N ASP A 91 -9.11 -15.22 -9.16
CA ASP A 91 -7.94 -16.11 -9.27
C ASP A 91 -6.59 -15.38 -9.40
N LEU A 92 -6.45 -14.21 -8.78
CA LEU A 92 -5.20 -13.46 -8.85
C LEU A 92 -4.06 -14.16 -8.11
N ILE A 93 -2.91 -14.24 -8.77
CA ILE A 93 -1.63 -14.68 -8.23
C ILE A 93 -0.83 -13.43 -7.89
N LEU A 94 -0.97 -13.01 -6.63
CA LEU A 94 -0.44 -11.74 -6.15
C LEU A 94 1.01 -11.88 -5.66
N GLN A 95 1.85 -10.93 -6.06
CA GLN A 95 3.17 -10.69 -5.48
C GLN A 95 3.13 -9.40 -4.65
N ALA A 96 3.87 -9.36 -3.55
CA ALA A 96 3.96 -8.18 -2.70
C ALA A 96 5.33 -7.50 -2.81
N LYS A 97 5.34 -6.17 -2.83
CA LYS A 97 6.53 -5.33 -2.63
C LYS A 97 6.21 -4.22 -1.65
N ILE A 98 7.19 -3.85 -0.83
CA ILE A 98 7.04 -2.79 0.17
C ILE A 98 8.23 -1.82 0.05
N VAL A 99 7.97 -0.53 0.24
CA VAL A 99 8.99 0.53 0.17
C VAL A 99 8.68 1.62 1.19
N GLY A 100 9.71 2.24 1.77
CA GLY A 100 9.59 3.23 2.83
C GLY A 100 10.11 2.71 4.17
N GLY A 101 9.57 3.21 5.28
CA GLY A 101 10.01 2.84 6.63
C GLY A 101 11.34 3.48 7.04
N ALA A 102 11.70 4.62 6.42
CA ALA A 102 12.90 5.37 6.74
C ALA A 102 12.87 5.88 8.19
N LYS A 103 14.06 6.04 8.77
CA LYS A 103 14.26 6.73 10.04
C LYS A 103 14.68 8.16 9.74
N ILE A 104 13.74 9.10 9.80
CA ILE A 104 13.98 10.51 9.41
C ILE A 104 14.55 11.33 10.59
N PHE A 105 14.37 10.87 11.83
CA PHE A 105 14.88 11.56 13.03
C PHE A 105 15.83 10.65 13.81
N ASP A 106 17.13 10.79 13.56
CA ASP A 106 18.18 10.10 14.31
C ASP A 106 18.75 10.94 15.47
N CYS A 107 18.43 12.24 15.54
CA CYS A 107 19.20 13.19 16.37
C CYS A 107 18.57 13.60 17.72
N ILE A 108 17.34 13.18 18.06
CA ILE A 108 16.61 13.85 19.18
C ILE A 108 16.25 12.96 20.37
N ASP A 109 16.11 11.63 20.30
CA ASP A 109 15.76 10.91 21.54
C ASP A 109 16.05 9.41 21.56
N ASN A 110 16.64 8.97 22.68
CA ASN A 110 16.90 7.59 23.08
C ASN A 110 15.63 6.82 23.48
N ASN A 111 14.44 7.26 23.04
CA ASN A 111 13.17 6.61 23.36
C ASN A 111 12.65 5.77 22.18
N SER A 112 12.60 4.46 22.41
CA SER A 112 12.16 3.39 21.49
C SER A 112 10.75 3.56 20.92
N THR A 113 9.95 4.48 21.47
CA THR A 113 8.57 4.80 21.08
C THR A 113 8.47 5.51 19.71
N LEU A 114 9.55 6.11 19.21
CA LEU A 114 9.56 6.98 18.02
C LEU A 114 9.82 6.28 16.68
N ASN A 115 10.12 4.97 16.64
CA ASN A 115 10.46 4.29 15.37
C ASN A 115 9.23 3.70 14.65
N ILE A 116 8.32 4.57 14.21
CA ILE A 116 7.10 4.16 13.49
C ILE A 116 7.40 3.39 12.19
N GLY A 117 8.47 3.76 11.48
CA GLY A 117 8.87 3.10 10.24
C GLY A 117 9.24 1.63 10.46
N LYS A 118 10.10 1.32 11.44
CA LYS A 118 10.42 -0.07 11.80
C LYS A 118 9.18 -0.84 12.22
N ARG A 119 8.29 -0.24 13.02
CA ARG A 119 7.04 -0.88 13.48
C ARG A 119 6.11 -1.22 12.30
N ASN A 120 5.97 -0.29 11.35
CA ASN A 120 5.19 -0.52 10.13
C ASN A 120 5.77 -1.66 9.30
N ILE A 121 7.09 -1.65 9.03
CA ILE A 121 7.75 -2.72 8.27
C ILE A 121 7.59 -4.09 8.96
N SER A 122 7.79 -4.16 10.27
CA SER A 122 7.63 -5.40 11.04
C SER A 122 6.20 -5.94 10.97
N ALA A 123 5.20 -5.08 11.18
CA ALA A 123 3.79 -5.47 11.10
C ALA A 123 3.43 -5.97 9.70
N ILE A 124 3.85 -5.24 8.66
CA ILE A 124 3.58 -5.59 7.26
C ILE A 124 4.20 -6.94 6.91
N ARG A 125 5.47 -7.17 7.28
CA ARG A 125 6.15 -8.45 7.04
C ARG A 125 5.45 -9.61 7.73
N LEU A 126 4.98 -9.43 8.96
CA LEU A 126 4.23 -10.46 9.68
C LEU A 126 2.95 -10.83 8.92
N ILE A 127 2.15 -9.82 8.53
CA ILE A 127 0.90 -10.03 7.80
C ILE A 127 1.17 -10.70 6.43
N LEU A 128 2.20 -10.26 5.71
CA LEU A 128 2.57 -10.85 4.41
C LEU A 128 3.01 -12.32 4.56
N LYS A 129 3.72 -12.67 5.63
CA LYS A 129 4.09 -14.05 5.95
C LYS A 129 2.85 -14.91 6.25
N GLU A 130 1.94 -14.40 7.09
CA GLU A 130 0.67 -15.09 7.41
C GLU A 130 -0.19 -15.32 6.15
N LYS A 131 -0.17 -14.35 5.22
CA LYS A 131 -0.85 -14.43 3.92
C LYS A 131 -0.07 -15.19 2.85
N LYS A 132 1.10 -15.75 3.16
CA LYS A 132 1.98 -16.54 2.28
C LYS A 132 2.53 -15.77 1.06
N PHE A 133 2.81 -14.48 1.23
CA PHE A 133 3.53 -13.66 0.24
C PHE A 133 5.06 -13.69 0.42
N LEU A 134 5.55 -14.19 1.55
CA LEU A 134 6.95 -14.26 1.96
C LEU A 134 7.26 -15.64 2.55
#